data_AF-A0A328SKS8-F1
#
_entry.id   AF-A0A328SKS8-F1
#
_cell.length_a   1.000
_cell.length_b   1.000
_cell.length_c   1.000
_cell.angle_alpha   90.00
_cell.angle_beta   90.00
_cell.angle_gamma   90.00
#
_symmetry.space_group_name_H-M   'P 1'
#
loop_
_entity.id
_entity.type
_entity.pdbx_description
1 polymer ?
#
loop_
_entity_poly.entity_id
_entity_poly.type
_entity_poly.pdbx_seq_one_letter_code
_entity_poly.pdbx_strand_id
1 'polypeptide(L)'
;FYKNEILIKPLLFWNNFFTILRENGIIRKELNPELLAKEYYSYPIYLLLEICAEYDDIPKDSLENFFNETEEHAQFLLDCIKVK
;
A
#
# COMPACT_ATOMS: atom_id res chain seq x y z
N PHE A 1 -5.73 12.96 -14.31
CA PHE A 1 -6.16 11.58 -14.04
C PHE A 1 -5.18 10.88 -13.10
N TYR A 2 -3.96 10.54 -13.54
CA TYR A 2 -2.95 9.79 -12.76
C TYR A 2 -2.76 10.28 -11.31
N LYS A 3 -2.40 11.54 -11.08
CA LYS A 3 -2.17 12.07 -9.72
C LYS A 3 -3.37 11.92 -8.78
N ASN A 4 -4.59 12.11 -9.29
CA ASN A 4 -5.78 12.06 -8.46
C ASN A 4 -6.22 10.61 -8.20
N GLU A 5 -6.28 9.78 -9.23
CA GLU A 5 -6.81 8.42 -9.13
C GLU A 5 -5.79 7.42 -8.56
N ILE A 6 -4.51 7.54 -8.96
CA ILE A 6 -3.48 6.57 -8.58
C ILE A 6 -2.78 6.98 -7.29
N LEU A 7 -2.68 8.27 -6.96
CA LEU A 7 -1.92 8.72 -5.78
C LEU A 7 -2.84 9.31 -4.68
N ILE A 8 -3.61 10.35 -4.99
CA ILE A 8 -4.34 11.09 -3.94
C ILE A 8 -5.49 10.27 -3.34
N LYS A 9 -6.37 9.71 -4.17
CA LYS A 9 -7.52 8.95 -3.68
C LYS A 9 -7.12 7.72 -2.85
N PRO A 10 -6.15 6.89 -3.28
CA PRO A 10 -5.72 5.74 -2.48
C PRO A 10 -5.09 6.16 -1.15
N LEU A 11 -4.26 7.22 -1.13
CA LEU A 11 -3.68 7.73 0.11
C LEU A 11 -4.76 8.22 1.09
N LEU A 12 -5.79 8.91 0.60
CA LEU A 12 -6.93 9.32 1.44
C LEU A 12 -7.70 8.11 1.98
N PHE A 13 -7.94 7.11 1.14
CA PHE A 13 -8.61 5.88 1.55
C PHE A 13 -7.83 5.16 2.66
N TRP A 14 -6.54 4.90 2.44
CA TRP A 14 -5.71 4.18 3.40
C TRP A 14 -5.49 4.98 4.68
N ASN A 15 -5.37 6.31 4.60
CA ASN A 15 -5.28 7.16 5.79
C ASN A 15 -6.55 7.03 6.66
N ASN A 16 -7.73 7.08 6.04
CA ASN A 16 -8.99 6.90 6.76
C ASN A 16 -9.10 5.49 7.35
N PHE A 17 -8.72 4.46 6.58
CA PHE A 17 -8.72 3.07 7.03
C PHE A 17 -7.82 2.88 8.27
N PHE A 18 -6.57 3.33 8.22
CA PHE A 18 -5.66 3.23 9.36
C PHE A 18 -6.08 4.09 10.55
N THR A 19 -6.76 5.22 10.31
CA THR A 19 -7.36 6.03 11.37
C THR A 19 -8.41 5.21 12.12
N ILE A 20 -9.33 4.55 11.40
CA ILE A 20 -10.35 3.69 11.99
C ILE A 20 -9.70 2.54 12.76
N LEU A 21 -8.71 1.84 12.18
CA LEU A 21 -8.04 0.73 12.87
C LEU A 21 -7.37 1.18 14.18
N ARG A 22 -6.75 2.36 14.18
CA ARG A 22 -6.09 2.93 15.35
C ARG A 22 -7.10 3.32 16.43
N GLU A 23 -8.20 3.97 16.04
CA GLU A 23 -9.27 4.39 16.96
C GLU A 23 -9.97 3.19 17.61
N ASN A 24 -10.05 2.05 16.91
CA ASN A 24 -10.59 0.80 17.44
C ASN A 24 -9.55 -0.05 18.19
N GLY A 25 -8.31 0.44 18.36
CA GLY A 25 -7.26 -0.29 19.07
C GLY A 25 -6.77 -1.57 18.35
N ILE A 26 -7.04 -1.71 17.06
CA ILE A 26 -6.60 -2.86 16.23
C ILE A 26 -5.10 -2.72 15.92
N ILE A 27 -4.65 -1.49 15.67
CA ILE A 27 -3.22 -1.16 15.48
C ILE A 27 -2.74 -0.23 16.59
N ARG A 28 -1.43 -0.18 16.81
CA ARG A 28 -0.81 0.57 17.91
C ARG A 28 -1.17 2.07 17.85
N LYS A 29 -1.45 2.66 19.02
CA LYS A 29 -1.97 4.03 19.16
C LYS A 29 -1.00 5.14 18.75
N GLU A 30 0.30 4.88 18.86
CA GLU A 30 1.37 5.82 18.54
C GLU A 30 1.61 5.99 17.04
N LEU A 31 0.98 5.16 16.20
CA LEU A 31 1.14 5.21 14.76
C LEU A 31 0.42 6.43 14.19
N ASN A 32 1.06 7.06 13.20
CA ASN A 32 0.49 8.12 12.39
C ASN A 32 -0.18 7.50 11.14
N PRO A 33 -1.53 7.55 11.01
CA PRO A 33 -2.25 6.97 9.88
C PRO A 33 -1.85 7.54 8.52
N GLU A 34 -1.50 8.83 8.46
CA GLU A 34 -1.10 9.48 7.22
C GLU A 34 0.25 8.96 6.73
N LEU A 35 1.21 8.84 7.65
CA LEU A 35 2.51 8.25 7.35
C LEU A 35 2.33 6.77 6.96
N LEU A 36 1.54 6.03 7.73
CA LEU A 36 1.31 4.61 7.48
C LEU A 36 0.64 4.36 6.12
N ALA A 37 -0.30 5.20 5.71
CA ALA A 37 -0.91 5.15 4.39
C ALA A 37 0.11 5.35 3.26
N LYS A 38 1.06 6.27 3.45
CA LYS A 38 2.16 6.50 2.49
C LYS A 38 3.07 5.28 2.41
N GLU A 39 3.54 4.78 3.54
CA GLU A 39 4.43 3.61 3.57
C GLU A 39 3.75 2.38 2.97
N TYR A 40 2.52 2.08 3.40
CA TYR A 40 1.73 0.95 2.90
C TYR A 40 1.51 1.00 1.38
N TYR A 41 1.18 2.17 0.85
CA TYR A 41 0.83 2.32 -0.56
C TYR A 41 2.05 2.60 -1.46
N SER A 42 3.20 2.96 -0.90
CA SER A 42 4.40 3.27 -1.68
C SER A 42 4.96 2.06 -2.43
N TYR A 43 4.94 0.87 -1.84
CA TYR A 43 5.51 -0.33 -2.42
C TYR A 43 4.78 -0.80 -3.69
N PRO A 44 3.43 -0.90 -3.72
CA PRO A 44 2.70 -1.13 -4.97
C PRO A 44 3.01 -0.09 -6.05
N ILE A 45 3.21 1.19 -5.70
CA ILE A 45 3.57 2.20 -6.70
C ILE A 45 4.99 1.98 -7.22
N TYR A 46 5.93 1.61 -6.35
CA TYR A 46 7.28 1.23 -6.75
C TYR A 46 7.27 0.08 -7.77
N LEU A 47 6.58 -1.03 -7.46
CA LEU A 47 6.52 -2.20 -8.36
C LEU A 47 5.86 -1.87 -9.70
N LEU A 48 4.81 -1.04 -9.69
CA LEU A 48 4.16 -0.61 -10.93
C LEU A 48 5.13 0.19 -11.81
N LEU A 49 5.92 1.07 -11.22
CA LEU A 49 6.94 1.86 -11.95
C LEU A 49 8.07 0.96 -12.48
N GLU A 50 8.47 -0.05 -11.71
CA GLU A 50 9.48 -1.03 -12.12
C GLU A 50 9.01 -1.83 -13.35
N ILE A 51 7.78 -2.37 -13.32
CA ILE A 51 7.18 -3.09 -14.45
C ILE A 51 7.09 -2.19 -15.69
N CYS A 52 6.63 -0.94 -15.52
CA CYS A 52 6.56 0.04 -16.62
C CYS A 52 7.94 0.42 -17.18
N ALA A 53 9.02 0.31 -16.39
CA ALA A 53 10.37 0.61 -16.84
C ALA A 53 11.05 -0.59 -17.52
N GLU A 54 10.67 -1.81 -17.13
CA GLU A 54 11.26 -3.05 -17.64
C GLU A 54 10.62 -3.54 -18.94
N TYR A 55 9.32 -3.30 -19.13
CA TYR A 55 8.55 -3.88 -20.22
C TYR A 55 7.82 -2.82 -21.06
N ASP A 56 8.08 -2.82 -22.37
CA ASP A 56 7.25 -2.09 -23.35
C ASP A 56 5.86 -2.74 -23.48
N ASP A 57 5.81 -4.08 -23.48
CA ASP A 57 4.61 -4.90 -23.45
C ASP A 57 4.62 -5.76 -22.18
N ILE A 58 3.75 -5.42 -21.21
CA ILE A 58 3.74 -6.06 -19.89
C ILE A 58 3.32 -7.54 -20.01
N PRO A 59 4.19 -8.49 -19.62
CA PRO A 59 3.82 -9.90 -19.57
C PRO A 59 2.69 -10.14 -18.57
N LYS A 60 1.80 -11.07 -18.88
CA LYS A 60 0.66 -11.39 -18.00
C LYS A 60 1.12 -11.82 -16.59
N ASP A 61 2.19 -12.62 -16.53
CA ASP A 61 2.72 -13.16 -15.28
C ASP A 61 3.34 -12.05 -14.39
N SER A 62 3.80 -10.95 -14.97
CA SER A 62 4.33 -9.81 -14.22
C SER A 62 3.25 -9.11 -13.38
N LEU A 63 1.99 -9.10 -13.85
CA LEU A 63 0.87 -8.58 -13.07
C LEU A 63 0.48 -9.50 -11.92
N GLU A 64 0.60 -10.83 -12.10
CA GLU A 64 0.36 -11.78 -11.01
C GLU A 64 1.44 -11.65 -9.93
N ASN A 65 2.70 -11.55 -10.34
CA ASN A 65 3.82 -11.30 -9.42
C ASN A 65 3.65 -9.98 -8.66
N PHE A 66 3.24 -8.92 -9.36
CA PHE A 66 2.89 -7.64 -8.73
C PHE A 66 1.91 -7.83 -7.59
N PHE A 67 0.78 -8.51 -7.81
CA PHE A 67 -0.22 -8.68 -6.76
C PHE A 67 0.32 -9.49 -5.58
N ASN A 68 1.02 -10.60 -5.85
CA ASN A 68 1.62 -11.43 -4.80
C ASN A 68 2.58 -10.62 -3.93
N GLU A 69 3.49 -9.86 -4.54
CA GLU A 69 4.45 -9.04 -3.78
C GLU A 69 3.77 -7.92 -2.99
N THR A 70 2.74 -7.29 -3.55
CA THR A 70 1.99 -6.27 -2.81
C THR A 70 1.25 -6.84 -1.61
N GLU A 71 0.73 -8.06 -1.72
CA GLU A 71 0.06 -8.77 -0.63
C GLU A 71 1.06 -9.18 0.47
N GLU A 72 2.21 -9.71 0.09
CA GLU A 72 3.29 -10.05 1.02
C GLU A 72 3.79 -8.82 1.79
N HIS A 73 4.02 -7.71 1.10
CA HIS A 73 4.41 -6.44 1.73
C HIS A 73 3.32 -5.91 2.67
N ALA A 74 2.06 -5.97 2.24
CA ALA A 74 0.92 -5.57 3.06
C ALA A 74 0.85 -6.40 4.35
N GLN A 75 0.97 -7.72 4.24
CA GLN A 75 0.94 -8.63 5.38
C GLN A 75 2.10 -8.36 6.34
N PHE A 76 3.32 -8.20 5.82
CA PHE A 76 4.50 -7.84 6.61
C PHE A 76 4.27 -6.55 7.43
N LEU A 77 3.80 -5.49 6.77
CA LEU A 77 3.58 -4.21 7.42
C LEU A 77 2.45 -4.30 8.47
N LEU A 78 1.34 -4.98 8.15
CA LEU A 78 0.22 -5.20 9.07
C LEU A 78 0.64 -5.99 10.32
N ASP A 79 1.49 -7.01 10.16
CA ASP A 79 2.03 -7.79 11.27
C ASP A 79 2.94 -6.98 12.19
N CYS A 80 3.66 -5.99 11.65
CA CYS A 80 4.46 -5.07 12.46
C CYS A 80 3.61 -4.12 13.31
N ILE A 81 2.45 -3.70 12.82
CA ILE A 81 1.66 -2.62 13.45
C ILE A 81 0.49 -3.09 14.31
N LYS A 82 0.03 -4.33 14.16
CA LYS A 82 -1.08 -4.86 14.95
C LYS A 82 -0.75 -4.87 16.44
N VAL A 83 -1.76 -4.64 17.27
CA VAL A 83 -1.65 -4.88 18.72
C VAL A 83 -1.55 -6.39 18.95
N LYS A 84 -0.61 -6.81 19.80
CA LYS A 84 -0.44 -8.23 20.16
C LYS A 84 -1.52 -8.71 21.11
#